data_AF-A0A528F4D3-F1
#
_entry.id   AF-A0A528F4D3-F1
#
_cell.length_a   1.000
_cell.length_b   1.000
_cell.length_c   1.000
_cell.angle_alpha   90.00
_cell.angle_beta   90.00
_cell.angle_gamma   90.00
#
_symmetry.space_group_name_H-M   'P 1'
#
loop_
_entity.id
_entity.type
_entity.pdbx_description
1 polymer ?
#
loop_
_entity_poly.entity_id
_entity_poly.type
_entity_poly.pdbx_seq_one_letter_code
_entity_poly.pdbx_strand_id
1 'polypeptide(L)' 'IKDNCPDVTVISIMHEAVPPRSLSGAEFYHSIVAIADGVASKKPLAPSLPVELTTILEHPRPVEERWLR' A
#
# COMPACT_ATOMS: atom_id res chain seq x y z
N ILE A 1 11.14 -12.75 8.42
CA ILE A 1 9.92 -13.59 8.39
C ILE A 1 9.48 -13.83 6.96
N LYS A 2 9.08 -12.79 6.20
CA LYS A 2 8.61 -12.91 4.80
C LYS A 2 9.57 -13.72 3.89
N ASP A 3 10.88 -13.54 4.05
CA ASP A 3 11.87 -14.21 3.19
C ASP A 3 12.36 -15.57 3.71
N ASN A 4 12.03 -15.92 4.96
CA ASN A 4 12.66 -17.07 5.64
C ASN A 4 11.65 -18.11 6.14
N CYS A 5 10.35 -17.80 6.06
CA CYS A 5 9.29 -18.68 6.52
C CYS A 5 8.23 -18.78 5.40
N PRO A 6 8.38 -19.71 4.45
CA PRO A 6 7.33 -19.97 3.47
C PRO A 6 6.06 -20.46 4.18
N ASP A 7 4.90 -20.16 3.59
CA ASP A 7 3.58 -20.65 4.01
C ASP A 7 3.06 -20.19 5.39
N VAL A 8 3.67 -19.17 6.00
CA VAL A 8 3.16 -18.59 7.26
C VAL A 8 2.27 -17.38 7.01
N THR A 9 1.21 -17.25 7.83
CA THR A 9 0.43 -16.01 7.91
C THR A 9 0.97 -15.15 9.05
N VAL A 10 1.40 -13.93 8.74
CA VAL A 10 1.85 -12.96 9.75
C VAL A 10 0.68 -12.04 10.10
N ILE A 11 0.28 -12.07 11.37
CA ILE A 11 -0.69 -11.13 11.93
C ILE A 11 0.08 -10.21 12.88
N SER A 12 0.03 -8.91 12.61
CA SER A 12 0.62 -7.89 13.47
C SER A 12 -0.50 -7.12 14.17
N ILE A 13 -0.42 -7.04 15.49
CA ILE A 13 -1.33 -6.22 16.30
C ILE A 13 -0.59 -4.91 16.58
N MET A 14 -1.20 -3.80 16.19
CA MET A 14 -0.61 -2.48 16.31
C MET A 14 -1.45 -1.60 17.21
N HIS A 15 -0.79 -0.77 18.01
CA HIS A 15 -1.44 0.30 18.77
C HIS A 15 -1.36 1.64 18.02
N GLU A 16 -0.50 1.72 17.00
CA GLU A 16 -0.31 2.88 16.14
C GLU A 16 -1.20 2.76 14.89
N ALA A 17 -1.65 3.91 14.37
CA ALA A 17 -2.58 3.96 13.24
C ALA A 17 -1.92 3.68 11.86
N VAL A 18 -0.59 3.60 11.81
CA VAL A 18 0.18 3.48 10.56
C VAL A 18 0.88 2.11 10.50
N PRO A 19 0.74 1.35 9.42
CA PRO A 19 1.38 0.03 9.27
C PRO A 19 2.91 0.15 9.25
N PRO A 20 3.65 -0.86 9.74
CA PRO A 20 5.10 -0.89 9.70
C PRO A 20 5.55 -1.13 8.25
N ARG A 21 6.56 -0.38 7.84
CA ARG A 21 7.24 -0.57 6.55
C ARG A 21 8.47 -1.46 6.73
N SER A 22 8.86 -2.13 5.65
CA SER A 22 10.12 -2.87 5.61
C SER A 22 11.33 -1.92 5.71
N LEU A 23 12.53 -2.47 5.89
CA LEU A 23 13.76 -1.69 5.98
C LEU A 23 14.03 -0.83 4.72
N SER A 24 13.59 -1.29 3.55
CA SER A 24 13.68 -0.54 2.29
C SER A 24 12.53 0.46 2.08
N GLY A 25 11.61 0.59 3.05
CA GLY A 25 10.44 1.46 2.96
C GLY A 25 9.25 0.85 2.21
N ALA A 26 9.37 -0.36 1.65
CA ALA A 26 8.26 -1.04 0.99
C ALA A 26 7.21 -1.57 2.00
N GLU A 27 5.95 -1.66 1.56
CA GLU A 27 4.86 -2.23 2.35
C GLU A 27 5.17 -3.69 2.73
N PHE A 28 5.21 -3.97 4.04
CA PHE A 28 5.50 -5.32 4.52
C PHE A 28 4.27 -6.23 4.43
N TYR A 29 3.10 -5.68 4.75
CA TYR A 29 1.81 -6.37 4.82
C TYR A 29 0.97 -6.12 3.56
N HIS A 30 0.08 -7.07 3.26
CA HIS A 30 -0.81 -6.97 2.09
C HIS A 30 -2.12 -6.23 2.41
N SER A 31 -2.57 -6.25 3.66
CA SER A 31 -3.89 -5.74 4.07
C SER A 31 -3.88 -5.33 5.54
N ILE A 32 -4.79 -4.42 5.90
CA ILE A 32 -5.19 -4.11 7.27
C ILE A 32 -6.51 -4.82 7.56
N VAL A 33 -6.65 -5.32 8.79
CA VAL A 33 -7.93 -5.72 9.37
C VAL A 33 -8.30 -4.73 10.46
N ALA A 34 -9.44 -4.06 10.32
CA ALA A 34 -10.00 -3.17 11.34
C ALA A 34 -11.16 -3.89 12.04
N ILE A 35 -11.11 -3.94 13.37
CA ILE A 35 -12.15 -4.54 14.21
C ILE A 35 -12.76 -3.42 15.05
N ALA A 36 -14.05 -3.15 14.83
CA ALA A 36 -14.81 -2.15 15.58
C ALA A 36 -16.25 -2.63 15.73
N ASP A 37 -16.89 -2.35 16.86
CA ASP A 37 -18.29 -2.68 17.13
C ASP A 37 -18.64 -4.17 16.90
N GLY A 38 -17.69 -5.07 17.17
CA GLY A 38 -17.85 -6.51 16.93
C GLY A 38 -17.74 -6.95 15.47
N VAL A 39 -17.41 -6.04 14.56
CA VAL A 39 -17.29 -6.30 13.11
C VAL A 39 -15.84 -6.20 12.67
N ALA A 40 -15.37 -7.21 11.94
CA ALA A 40 -14.07 -7.22 11.29
C ALA A 40 -14.20 -6.81 9.81
N SER A 41 -13.43 -5.82 9.38
CA SER A 41 -13.34 -5.39 7.98
C SER A 41 -11.89 -5.48 7.48
N LYS A 42 -11.68 -6.07 6.30
CA LYS A 42 -10.36 -6.21 5.69
C LYS A 42 -10.23 -5.25 4.52
N LYS A 43 -9.14 -4.48 4.48
CA LYS A 43 -8.83 -3.53 3.40
C LYS A 43 -7.39 -3.73 2.91
N PRO A 44 -7.12 -3.72 1.59
CA PRO A 44 -5.75 -3.76 1.06
C PRO A 44 -4.98 -2.49 1.47
N LEU A 45 -3.66 -2.62 1.65
CA LEU A 45 -2.77 -1.55 2.12
C LEU A 45 -2.28 -0.60 1.03
N ALA A 46 -2.10 -1.11 -0.19
CA ALA A 46 -1.69 -0.30 -1.34
C ALA A 46 -2.92 0.09 -2.18
N PRO A 47 -2.88 1.23 -2.91
CA PRO A 47 -3.71 1.37 -4.09
C PRO A 47 -3.30 0.32 -5.12
N SER A 48 -4.27 -0.28 -5.80
CA SER A 48 -4.09 -1.25 -6.88
C SER A 48 -3.61 -0.61 -8.19
N LEU A 49 -2.86 0.50 -8.12
CA LEU A 49 -2.39 1.18 -9.31
C LEU A 49 -1.03 0.60 -9.71
N PRO A 50 -0.88 0.16 -10.98
CA PRO A 50 0.42 -0.13 -11.56
C PRO A 50 1.43 0.98 -11.26
N VAL A 51 2.70 0.60 -11.05
CA VAL A 51 3.81 1.50 -10.73
C VAL A 51 3.86 2.71 -11.68
N GLU A 52 3.56 2.48 -12.95
CA GLU A 52 3.50 3.52 -13.98
C GLU A 52 2.44 4.60 -13.69
N LEU A 53 1.28 4.22 -13.16
CA LEU A 53 0.22 5.17 -12.81
C LEU A 53 0.58 5.97 -11.55
N THR A 54 1.24 5.36 -10.56
CA THR A 54 1.77 6.11 -9.41
C THR A 54 2.83 7.12 -9.85
N THR A 55 3.72 6.77 -10.80
CA THR A 55 4.73 7.70 -11.32
C THR A 55 4.11 8.90 -12.04
N ILE A 56 3.03 8.71 -12.80
CA ILE A 56 2.33 9.81 -13.50
C ILE A 56 1.64 10.76 -12.50
N LEU A 57 1.09 10.23 -11.42
CA LEU A 57 0.42 11.04 -10.38
C LEU A 57 1.42 11.81 -9.51
N GLU A 58 2.58 11.21 -9.22
CA GLU A 58 3.67 11.84 -8.45
C GLU A 58 4.43 12.88 -9.27
N HIS A 59 4.54 12.67 -10.58
CA HIS A 59 5.20 13.57 -11.52
C HIS A 59 4.29 13.86 -12.72
N PRO A 60 3.27 14.73 -12.57
CA PRO A 60 2.43 15.12 -13.69
C PRO A 60 3.30 15.79 -14.75
N ARG A 61 3.45 15.13 -15.90
CA ARG A 61 4.15 15.74 -17.04
C ARG A 61 3.39 17.00 -17.44
N PRO A 62 4.07 18.14 -17.64
CA PRO A 62 3.42 19.33 -18.16
C PRO A 62 2.78 18.96 -19.50
N VAL A 63 1.48 19.21 -19.63
CA VAL A 63 0.75 19.05 -20.90
C VAL A 63 1.41 20.00 -21.89
N GLU A 64 2.12 19.47 -22.88
CA GLU A 64 2.55 20.29 -24.01
C GLU A 64 1.29 20.76 -24.76
N GLU A 65 0.98 22.05 -24.65
CA GLU A 65 -0.11 22.77 -25.32
C GLU A 65 0.08 22.84 -26.86
N ARG A 66 0.68 21.83 -27.49
CA ARG A 66 0.95 21.82 -28.93
C ARG A 66 -0.33 21.64 -29.77
N TRP A 67 -1.47 21.37 -29.14
CA TRP A 67 -2.77 21.16 -29.79
C TRP A 67 -3.66 22.41 -29.83
N LEU A 68 -3.18 23.58 -29.35
CA LEU A 68 -3.93 24.85 -29.36
C LEU A 68 -3.58 25.79 -30.53
N ARG A 69 -3.16 25.25 -31.68
CA ARG A 69 -2.97 26.05 -32.91
C ARG A 69 -3.96 25.69 -33.99
#